data_AF-A0A3A8NE76-F1
#
_entry.id   AF-A0A3A8NE76-F1
#
_cell.length_a   1.000
_cell.length_b   1.000
_cell.length_c   1.000
_cell.angle_alpha   90.00
_cell.angle_beta   90.00
_cell.angle_gamma   90.00
#
_symmetry.space_group_name_H-M   'P 1'
#
loop_
_entity.id
_entity.type
_entity.pdbx_description
1 polymer ?
#
loop_
_entity_poly.entity_id
_entity_poly.type
_entity_poly.pdbx_seq_one_letter_code
_entity_poly.pdbx_strand_id
1 'polypeptide(L)'
;MMAMRRRIVLLGWGVLLGACAGTKAPPVQHYALGMSRADYRDYSGSKASPCDAEPRWFSDELTAVNGLLARFIKETAQAQDPTSPDQPKQLALLEEGLRTLPPVLKVHEGNLRALQTCDFRRSGAFPDLAQRGATLVKEAQGLMAQGPKIKAAVALQAAQQQWRDEAPARVEKARGTWCSKDPQVGQPDLYFARQSPEGRTEWLFCDGHRVEKVAEGEPTLVSPENLSRKDRRRVQPQKYLDAARSYPTEEMDRQPTSATPPAAAAAEEVR
;
A
#
# COMPACT_ATOMS: atom_id res chain seq x y z
N MET A 1 82.51 -19.33 -58.58
CA MET A 1 82.22 -20.31 -57.51
C MET A 1 81.93 -19.58 -56.22
N MET A 2 81.02 -20.15 -55.43
CA MET A 2 80.57 -19.76 -54.08
C MET A 2 79.63 -18.55 -53.95
N ALA A 3 78.35 -18.90 -53.93
CA ALA A 3 77.27 -18.15 -53.31
C ALA A 3 77.41 -18.17 -51.77
N MET A 4 77.03 -17.08 -51.11
CA MET A 4 76.66 -17.13 -49.69
C MET A 4 75.56 -16.09 -49.40
N ARG A 5 74.31 -16.59 -49.34
CA ARG A 5 73.15 -15.90 -48.77
C ARG A 5 73.33 -15.82 -47.25
N ARG A 6 73.23 -14.62 -46.66
CA ARG A 6 72.98 -14.45 -45.23
C ARG A 6 71.62 -13.78 -45.02
N ARG A 7 70.66 -14.58 -44.54
CA ARG A 7 69.39 -14.12 -43.99
C ARG A 7 69.66 -13.57 -42.60
N ILE A 8 69.25 -12.33 -42.33
CA ILE A 8 69.17 -11.79 -40.97
C ILE A 8 67.69 -11.67 -40.65
N VAL A 9 67.24 -12.53 -39.74
CA VAL A 9 65.93 -12.52 -39.09
C VAL A 9 66.21 -12.29 -37.61
N LEU A 10 65.89 -11.10 -37.11
CA LEU A 10 65.80 -10.73 -35.69
C LEU A 10 64.89 -9.49 -35.64
N LEU A 11 63.93 -9.28 -34.74
CA LEU A 11 63.35 -10.03 -33.65
C LEU A 11 62.15 -9.15 -33.27
N GLY A 12 60.93 -9.63 -33.44
CA GLY A 12 59.73 -8.91 -33.01
C GLY A 12 59.74 -8.77 -31.49
N TRP A 13 59.73 -7.54 -31.01
CA TRP A 13 59.38 -7.24 -29.62
C TRP A 13 57.86 -7.32 -29.52
N GLY A 14 57.36 -8.56 -29.37
CA GLY A 14 56.01 -8.79 -28.94
C GLY A 14 55.86 -8.25 -27.53
N VAL A 15 55.19 -7.11 -27.39
CA VAL A 15 54.67 -6.67 -26.10
C VAL A 15 53.62 -7.71 -25.70
N LEU A 16 54.04 -8.66 -24.86
CA LEU A 16 53.13 -9.47 -24.07
C LEU A 16 52.47 -8.51 -23.07
N LEU A 17 51.40 -7.83 -23.51
CA LEU A 17 50.38 -7.36 -22.59
C LEU A 17 49.76 -8.64 -22.01
N GLY A 18 50.37 -9.14 -20.95
CA GLY A 18 49.75 -10.08 -20.03
C GLY A 18 48.54 -9.36 -19.44
N ALA A 19 47.42 -9.40 -20.16
CA ALA A 19 46.13 -9.20 -19.56
C ALA A 19 46.01 -10.29 -18.50
N CYS A 20 46.23 -9.91 -17.24
CA CYS A 20 45.73 -10.67 -16.11
C CYS A 20 44.29 -11.01 -16.48
N ALA A 21 44.02 -12.30 -16.70
CA ALA A 21 42.68 -12.82 -16.85
C ALA A 21 42.00 -12.76 -15.48
N GLY A 22 41.83 -11.54 -14.96
CA GLY A 22 40.98 -11.24 -13.84
C GLY A 22 39.57 -11.60 -14.27
N THR A 23 38.90 -12.37 -13.43
CA THR A 23 37.50 -12.75 -13.56
C THR A 23 36.70 -11.53 -14.03
N LYS A 24 36.10 -11.60 -15.23
CA LYS A 24 35.42 -10.45 -15.84
C LYS A 24 34.38 -9.92 -14.85
N ALA A 25 34.49 -8.64 -14.49
CA ALA A 25 33.54 -8.02 -13.58
C ALA A 25 32.10 -8.20 -14.10
N PRO A 26 31.13 -8.45 -13.20
CA PRO A 26 29.73 -8.60 -13.57
C PRO A 26 29.20 -7.36 -14.30
N PRO A 27 28.20 -7.54 -15.19
CA PRO A 27 27.56 -6.41 -15.85
C PRO A 27 26.91 -5.49 -14.82
N VAL A 28 27.01 -4.18 -15.07
CA VAL A 28 26.30 -3.17 -14.28
C VAL A 28 24.80 -3.34 -14.49
N GLN A 29 24.07 -3.39 -13.39
CA GLN A 29 22.61 -3.33 -13.36
C GLN A 29 22.20 -1.91 -12.99
N HIS A 30 21.16 -1.43 -13.68
CA HIS A 30 20.58 -0.12 -13.43
C HIS A 30 19.23 -0.32 -12.78
N TYR A 31 19.01 0.36 -11.65
CA TYR A 31 17.73 0.34 -10.98
C TYR A 31 17.25 1.76 -10.71
N ALA A 32 15.96 1.97 -10.92
CA ALA A 32 15.28 3.22 -10.65
C ALA A 32 14.05 2.93 -9.79
N LEU A 33 13.78 3.83 -8.84
CA LEU A 33 12.58 3.80 -8.00
C LEU A 33 12.19 5.23 -7.68
N GLY A 34 11.05 5.68 -8.20
CA GLY A 34 10.68 7.08 -8.19
C GLY A 34 11.77 7.95 -8.83
N MET A 35 12.28 8.93 -8.07
CA MET A 35 13.36 9.82 -8.53
C MET A 35 14.77 9.29 -8.21
N SER A 36 14.88 8.14 -7.55
CA SER A 36 16.15 7.54 -7.17
C SER A 36 16.68 6.64 -8.27
N ARG A 37 18.01 6.62 -8.45
CA ARG A 37 18.71 5.70 -9.35
C ARG A 37 19.91 5.11 -8.63
N ALA A 38 20.19 3.84 -8.91
CA ALA A 38 21.40 3.18 -8.42
C ALA A 38 21.96 2.25 -9.49
N ASP A 39 23.26 2.35 -9.69
CA ASP A 39 24.04 1.42 -10.50
C ASP A 39 24.76 0.47 -9.55
N TYR A 40 24.59 -0.84 -9.76
CA TYR A 40 25.17 -1.86 -8.89
C TYR A 40 25.48 -3.12 -9.69
N ARG A 41 26.33 -3.99 -9.16
CA ARG A 41 26.60 -5.30 -9.75
C ARG A 41 26.19 -6.43 -8.82
N ASP A 42 25.83 -7.57 -9.41
CA ASP A 42 25.59 -8.82 -8.68
C ASP A 42 26.86 -9.68 -8.69
N TYR A 43 27.65 -9.55 -7.63
CA TYR A 43 28.83 -10.38 -7.42
C TYR A 43 28.46 -11.80 -6.97
N SER A 44 27.30 -11.97 -6.32
CA SER A 44 26.85 -13.28 -5.85
C SER A 44 26.46 -14.23 -6.99
N GLY A 45 25.90 -13.70 -8.08
CA GLY A 45 25.45 -14.46 -9.24
C GLY A 45 26.52 -14.77 -10.29
N SER A 46 27.71 -14.14 -10.21
CA SER A 46 28.67 -14.10 -11.33
C SER A 46 29.99 -14.84 -11.11
N LYS A 47 30.16 -15.54 -9.97
CA LYS A 47 31.45 -16.12 -9.51
C LYS A 47 32.59 -15.10 -9.38
N ALA A 48 32.31 -13.81 -9.52
CA ALA A 48 33.27 -12.73 -9.34
C ALA A 48 33.22 -12.25 -7.89
N SER A 49 34.37 -11.95 -7.29
CA SER A 49 34.44 -11.40 -5.94
C SER A 49 34.43 -9.87 -6.01
N PRO A 50 33.68 -9.16 -5.14
CA PRO A 50 33.85 -7.72 -5.00
C PRO A 50 35.22 -7.36 -4.42
N CYS A 51 35.95 -8.32 -3.85
CA CYS A 51 37.32 -8.10 -3.37
C CYS A 51 38.34 -8.01 -4.51
N ASP A 52 38.01 -8.53 -5.70
CA ASP A 52 38.83 -8.42 -6.90
C ASP A 52 38.52 -7.15 -7.70
N ALA A 53 37.47 -6.42 -7.33
CA ALA A 53 37.09 -5.15 -7.95
C ALA A 53 37.90 -3.98 -7.39
N GLU A 54 38.03 -2.90 -8.17
CA GLU A 54 38.63 -1.67 -7.65
C GLU A 54 37.79 -1.16 -6.45
N PRO A 55 38.39 -0.98 -5.26
CA PRO A 55 37.62 -0.63 -4.05
C PRO A 55 36.78 0.64 -4.23
N ARG A 56 37.26 1.60 -5.02
CA ARG A 56 36.52 2.82 -5.32
C ARG A 56 35.17 2.52 -5.99
N TRP A 57 35.14 1.65 -7.00
CA TRP A 57 33.90 1.30 -7.71
C TRP A 57 32.92 0.60 -6.78
N PHE A 58 33.41 -0.33 -5.95
CA PHE A 58 32.54 -1.02 -5.00
C PHE A 58 31.98 -0.07 -3.94
N SER A 59 32.77 0.90 -3.46
CA SER A 59 32.29 1.96 -2.58
C SER A 59 31.19 2.82 -3.22
N ASP A 60 31.36 3.18 -4.51
CA ASP A 60 30.37 3.96 -5.25
C ASP A 60 29.05 3.19 -5.42
N GLU A 61 29.11 1.89 -5.74
CA GLU A 61 27.94 1.00 -5.83
C GLU A 61 27.18 0.91 -4.48
N LEU A 62 27.90 0.66 -3.38
CA LEU A 62 27.29 0.60 -2.04
C LEU A 62 26.67 1.94 -1.65
N THR A 63 27.32 3.04 -1.99
CA THR A 63 26.81 4.40 -1.73
C THR A 63 25.52 4.66 -2.52
N ALA A 64 25.49 4.29 -3.80
CA ALA A 64 24.33 4.48 -4.67
C ALA A 64 23.10 3.71 -4.14
N VAL A 65 23.27 2.42 -3.81
CA VAL A 65 22.17 1.62 -3.27
C VAL A 65 21.74 2.10 -1.88
N ASN A 66 22.69 2.46 -1.01
CA ASN A 66 22.35 3.05 0.30
C ASN A 66 21.56 4.37 0.15
N GLY A 67 21.94 5.23 -0.80
CA GLY A 67 21.21 6.45 -1.10
C GLY A 67 19.79 6.18 -1.58
N LEU A 68 19.62 5.21 -2.48
CA LEU A 68 18.30 4.79 -2.98
C LEU A 68 17.41 4.26 -1.86
N LEU A 69 17.92 3.37 -0.99
CA LEU A 69 17.14 2.80 0.11
C LEU A 69 16.75 3.87 1.14
N ALA A 70 17.69 4.74 1.52
CA ALA A 70 17.41 5.83 2.45
C ALA A 70 16.33 6.77 1.91
N ARG A 71 16.35 7.05 0.60
CA ARG A 71 15.35 7.88 -0.06
C ARG A 71 13.99 7.18 -0.14
N PHE A 72 13.95 5.91 -0.51
CA PHE A 72 12.72 5.11 -0.50
C PHE A 72 12.05 5.11 0.87
N ILE A 73 12.79 4.82 1.94
CA ILE A 73 12.26 4.81 3.32
C ILE A 73 11.72 6.20 3.68
N LYS A 74 12.47 7.26 3.38
CA LYS A 74 12.05 8.63 3.68
C LYS A 74 10.79 9.05 2.90
N GLU A 75 10.75 8.79 1.60
CA GLU A 75 9.66 9.21 0.70
C GLU A 75 8.38 8.39 0.88
N THR A 76 8.42 7.31 1.65
CA THR A 76 7.25 6.46 1.96
C THR A 76 6.82 6.55 3.43
N ALA A 77 7.48 7.40 4.23
CA ALA A 77 7.28 7.47 5.68
C ALA A 77 5.83 7.82 6.09
N GLN A 78 5.08 8.51 5.23
CA GLN A 78 3.70 8.92 5.46
C GLN A 78 2.71 8.21 4.53
N ALA A 79 3.08 7.08 3.90
CA ALA A 79 2.19 6.36 3.00
C ALA A 79 0.87 5.89 3.67
N GLN A 80 0.87 5.77 5.00
CA GLN A 80 -0.30 5.42 5.81
C GLN A 80 -1.04 6.63 6.41
N ASP A 81 -0.52 7.85 6.25
CA ASP A 81 -1.11 9.06 6.84
C ASP A 81 -2.11 9.69 5.85
N PRO A 82 -3.43 9.54 6.07
CA PRO A 82 -4.43 10.04 5.15
C PRO A 82 -4.56 11.57 5.13
N THR A 83 -3.96 12.26 6.09
CA THR A 83 -3.98 13.72 6.15
C THR A 83 -2.83 14.33 5.36
N SER A 84 -1.83 13.52 4.98
CA SER A 84 -0.70 13.99 4.19
C SER A 84 -1.13 14.24 2.73
N PRO A 85 -0.91 15.46 2.18
CA PRO A 85 -1.25 15.75 0.79
C PRO A 85 -0.44 14.92 -0.21
N ASP A 86 0.73 14.42 0.21
CA ASP A 86 1.59 13.58 -0.63
C ASP A 86 1.27 12.08 -0.50
N GLN A 87 0.35 11.68 0.38
CA GLN A 87 0.02 10.28 0.65
C GLN A 87 -0.20 9.44 -0.62
N PRO A 88 -0.94 9.91 -1.65
CA PRO A 88 -1.16 9.09 -2.85
C PRO A 88 0.14 8.79 -3.60
N LYS A 89 1.06 9.77 -3.67
CA LYS A 89 2.36 9.60 -4.32
C LYS A 89 3.26 8.67 -3.51
N GLN A 90 3.25 8.82 -2.19
CA GLN A 90 4.05 7.98 -1.30
C GLN A 90 3.55 6.53 -1.31
N LEU A 91 2.24 6.31 -1.36
CA LEU A 91 1.65 4.98 -1.50
C LEU A 91 2.01 4.35 -2.84
N ALA A 92 1.94 5.10 -3.95
CA ALA A 92 2.35 4.61 -5.27
C ALA A 92 3.83 4.20 -5.29
N LEU A 93 4.71 4.99 -4.65
CA LEU A 93 6.14 4.66 -4.51
C LEU A 93 6.34 3.39 -3.67
N LEU A 94 5.59 3.23 -2.58
CA LEU A 94 5.60 2.02 -1.77
C LEU A 94 5.17 0.80 -2.59
N GLU A 95 4.10 0.91 -3.38
CA GLU A 95 3.61 -0.15 -4.26
C GLU A 95 4.62 -0.55 -5.33
N GLU A 96 5.27 0.43 -5.96
CA GLU A 96 6.35 0.18 -6.89
C GLU A 96 7.50 -0.56 -6.20
N GLY A 97 7.94 -0.05 -5.03
CA GLY A 97 9.00 -0.65 -4.24
C GLY A 97 8.71 -2.10 -3.82
N LEU A 98 7.49 -2.40 -3.37
CA LEU A 98 7.06 -3.76 -3.04
C LEU A 98 7.24 -4.74 -4.20
N ARG A 99 7.01 -4.27 -5.43
CA ARG A 99 7.10 -5.08 -6.64
C ARG A 99 8.53 -5.23 -7.15
N THR A 100 9.33 -4.16 -7.11
CA THR A 100 10.58 -4.08 -7.88
C THR A 100 11.85 -4.09 -7.02
N LEU A 101 11.78 -3.70 -5.75
CA LEU A 101 12.93 -3.59 -4.85
C LEU A 101 13.49 -4.93 -4.30
N PRO A 102 12.70 -6.02 -4.13
CA PRO A 102 13.22 -7.26 -3.51
C PRO A 102 14.48 -7.86 -4.15
N PRO A 103 14.62 -7.93 -5.49
CA PRO A 103 15.85 -8.41 -6.12
C PRO A 103 17.07 -7.54 -5.79
N VAL A 104 16.90 -6.22 -5.75
CA VAL A 104 17.98 -5.26 -5.44
C VAL A 104 18.44 -5.43 -3.99
N LEU A 105 17.51 -5.58 -3.04
CA LEU A 105 17.84 -5.83 -1.63
C LEU A 105 18.64 -7.12 -1.46
N LYS A 106 18.26 -8.17 -2.18
CA LYS A 106 18.97 -9.46 -2.13
C LYS A 106 20.42 -9.32 -2.64
N VAL A 107 20.62 -8.62 -3.76
CA VAL A 107 21.96 -8.37 -4.30
C VAL A 107 22.78 -7.51 -3.35
N HIS A 108 22.21 -6.43 -2.83
CA HIS A 108 22.90 -5.53 -1.89
C HIS A 108 23.30 -6.24 -0.60
N GLU A 109 22.41 -7.04 -0.02
CA GLU A 109 22.73 -7.86 1.15
C GLU A 109 23.83 -8.90 0.86
N GLY A 110 23.84 -9.48 -0.35
CA GLY A 110 24.92 -10.36 -0.81
C GLY A 110 26.26 -9.62 -0.90
N ASN A 111 26.26 -8.42 -1.48
CA ASN A 111 27.44 -7.58 -1.62
C ASN A 111 27.99 -7.13 -0.25
N LEU A 112 27.11 -6.71 0.67
CA LEU A 112 27.49 -6.35 2.04
C LEU A 112 28.10 -7.53 2.82
N ARG A 113 27.60 -8.76 2.59
CA ARG A 113 28.20 -9.97 3.15
C ARG A 113 29.57 -10.27 2.53
N ALA A 114 29.69 -10.16 1.22
CA ALA A 114 30.95 -10.39 0.51
C ALA A 114 32.02 -9.34 0.87
N LEU A 115 31.65 -8.10 1.18
CA LEU A 115 32.57 -7.10 1.72
C LEU A 115 33.32 -7.59 2.97
N GLN A 116 32.69 -8.44 3.80
CA GLN A 116 33.33 -8.95 5.02
C GLN A 116 34.55 -9.84 4.75
N THR A 117 34.69 -10.36 3.54
CA THR A 117 35.84 -11.19 3.14
C THR A 117 36.94 -10.38 2.46
N CYS A 118 36.76 -9.08 2.24
CA CYS A 118 37.74 -8.25 1.54
C CYS A 118 38.76 -7.62 2.48
N ASP A 119 40.02 -7.55 2.07
CA ASP A 119 41.11 -6.98 2.89
C ASP A 119 40.90 -5.49 3.17
N PHE A 120 40.28 -4.76 2.23
CA PHE A 120 40.00 -3.34 2.37
C PHE A 120 38.76 -3.01 3.22
N ARG A 121 38.03 -4.01 3.74
CA ARG A 121 36.76 -3.80 4.47
C ARG A 121 36.85 -2.87 5.68
N ARG A 122 38.04 -2.74 6.27
CA ARG A 122 38.32 -1.89 7.43
C ARG A 122 38.91 -0.52 7.07
N SER A 123 39.08 -0.25 5.78
CA SER A 123 39.71 0.97 5.28
C SER A 123 38.67 1.96 4.75
N GLY A 124 39.02 3.25 4.78
CA GLY A 124 38.18 4.31 4.22
C GLY A 124 36.74 4.31 4.76
N ALA A 125 35.77 4.48 3.86
CA ALA A 125 34.34 4.57 4.20
C ALA A 125 33.64 3.20 4.32
N PHE A 126 34.32 2.09 4.06
CA PHE A 126 33.68 0.76 4.01
C PHE A 126 32.99 0.34 5.32
N PRO A 127 33.55 0.58 6.53
CA PRO A 127 32.85 0.26 7.77
C PRO A 127 31.49 0.96 7.89
N ASP A 128 31.45 2.26 7.60
CA ASP A 128 30.23 3.07 7.70
C ASP A 128 29.22 2.70 6.60
N LEU A 129 29.70 2.49 5.37
CA LEU A 129 28.86 2.04 4.25
C LEU A 129 28.23 0.68 4.53
N ALA A 130 28.99 -0.24 5.12
CA ALA A 130 28.53 -1.57 5.47
C ALA A 130 27.45 -1.53 6.57
N GLN A 131 27.74 -0.80 7.65
CA GLN A 131 26.82 -0.65 8.77
C GLN A 131 25.53 0.03 8.33
N ARG A 132 25.64 1.16 7.61
CA ARG A 132 24.47 1.89 7.11
C ARG A 132 23.67 1.04 6.12
N GLY A 133 24.33 0.34 5.22
CA GLY A 133 23.66 -0.53 4.25
C GLY A 133 22.87 -1.65 4.92
N ALA A 134 23.45 -2.32 5.92
CA ALA A 134 22.75 -3.35 6.68
C ALA A 134 21.50 -2.81 7.40
N THR A 135 21.60 -1.63 8.02
CA THR A 135 20.46 -0.95 8.65
C THR A 135 19.37 -0.63 7.63
N LEU A 136 19.72 -0.03 6.50
CA LEU A 136 18.77 0.36 5.46
C LEU A 136 18.07 -0.83 4.82
N VAL A 137 18.77 -1.95 4.61
CA VAL A 137 18.16 -3.20 4.12
C VAL A 137 17.09 -3.67 5.11
N LYS A 138 17.40 -3.70 6.41
CA LYS A 138 16.46 -4.12 7.45
C LYS A 138 15.24 -3.20 7.52
N GLU A 139 15.43 -1.89 7.48
CA GLU A 139 14.35 -0.91 7.49
C GLU A 139 13.46 -1.03 6.24
N ALA A 140 14.05 -1.12 5.05
CA ALA A 140 13.31 -1.30 3.80
C ALA A 140 12.50 -2.60 3.80
N GLN A 141 13.08 -3.72 4.25
CA GLN A 141 12.37 -4.98 4.40
C GLN A 141 11.22 -4.89 5.42
N GLY A 142 11.44 -4.23 6.55
CA GLY A 142 10.42 -4.02 7.58
C GLY A 142 9.25 -3.15 7.10
N LEU A 143 9.54 -2.12 6.31
CA LEU A 143 8.51 -1.30 5.65
C LEU A 143 7.74 -2.11 4.60
N MET A 144 8.44 -2.85 3.74
CA MET A 144 7.80 -3.68 2.72
C MET A 144 6.91 -4.77 3.33
N ALA A 145 7.31 -5.36 4.46
CA ALA A 145 6.47 -6.31 5.18
C ALA A 145 5.17 -5.68 5.72
N GLN A 146 5.18 -4.37 6.02
CA GLN A 146 4.00 -3.62 6.42
C GLN A 146 3.17 -3.14 5.23
N GLY A 147 3.76 -3.08 4.03
CA GLY A 147 3.13 -2.56 2.81
C GLY A 147 1.71 -3.07 2.54
N PRO A 148 1.43 -4.39 2.57
CA PRO A 148 0.08 -4.91 2.39
C PRO A 148 -0.93 -4.39 3.42
N LYS A 149 -0.51 -4.23 4.69
CA LYS A 149 -1.36 -3.68 5.76
C LYS A 149 -1.64 -2.19 5.54
N ILE A 150 -0.61 -1.43 5.14
CA ILE A 150 -0.74 -0.01 4.81
C ILE A 150 -1.74 0.17 3.67
N LYS A 151 -1.61 -0.61 2.58
CA LYS A 151 -2.55 -0.59 1.45
C LYS A 151 -3.99 -0.90 1.88
N ALA A 152 -4.17 -1.94 2.69
CA ALA A 152 -5.49 -2.32 3.17
C ALA A 152 -6.14 -1.23 4.05
N ALA A 153 -5.35 -0.59 4.91
CA ALA A 153 -5.82 0.51 5.76
C ALA A 153 -6.25 1.73 4.93
N VAL A 154 -5.45 2.12 3.93
CA VAL A 154 -5.79 3.22 3.03
C VAL A 154 -7.05 2.90 2.22
N ALA A 155 -7.15 1.69 1.67
CA ALA A 155 -8.32 1.27 0.90
C ALA A 155 -9.59 1.21 1.76
N LEU A 156 -9.47 0.74 3.01
CA LEU A 156 -10.57 0.76 3.97
C LEU A 156 -11.04 2.19 4.24
N GLN A 157 -10.11 3.11 4.49
CA GLN A 157 -10.47 4.51 4.74
C GLN A 157 -11.13 5.17 3.53
N ALA A 158 -10.64 4.91 2.32
CA ALA A 158 -11.27 5.39 1.10
C ALA A 158 -12.71 4.85 0.97
N ALA A 159 -12.92 3.56 1.22
CA ALA A 159 -14.26 2.95 1.21
C ALA A 159 -15.18 3.55 2.28
N GLN A 160 -14.65 3.82 3.47
CA GLN A 160 -15.39 4.47 4.56
C GLN A 160 -15.77 5.91 4.21
N GLN A 161 -14.90 6.65 3.53
CA GLN A 161 -15.18 7.99 3.07
C GLN A 161 -16.26 7.98 1.98
N GLN A 162 -16.10 7.13 0.97
CA GLN A 162 -17.09 6.96 -0.09
C GLN A 162 -18.46 6.55 0.48
N TRP A 163 -18.48 5.63 1.45
CA TRP A 163 -19.72 5.25 2.14
C TRP A 163 -20.41 6.45 2.80
N ARG A 164 -19.65 7.37 3.41
CA ARG A 164 -20.22 8.60 3.99
C ARG A 164 -20.73 9.55 2.92
N ASP A 165 -19.97 9.74 1.84
CA ASP A 165 -20.32 10.69 0.77
C ASP A 165 -21.57 10.24 0.00
N GLU A 166 -21.73 8.93 -0.20
CA GLU A 166 -22.90 8.32 -0.85
C GLU A 166 -24.10 8.13 0.09
N ALA A 167 -23.96 8.46 1.38
CA ALA A 167 -25.00 8.25 2.38
C ALA A 167 -26.37 8.87 2.02
N PRO A 168 -26.45 10.11 1.50
CA PRO A 168 -27.74 10.70 1.10
C PRO A 168 -28.34 9.99 -0.11
N ALA A 169 -27.51 9.64 -1.09
CA ALA A 169 -27.95 8.95 -2.30
C ALA A 169 -28.53 7.57 -1.99
N ARG A 170 -27.93 6.82 -1.05
CA ARG A 170 -28.46 5.52 -0.59
C ARG A 170 -29.84 5.66 0.09
N VAL A 171 -30.02 6.68 0.93
CA VAL A 171 -31.30 6.96 1.60
C VAL A 171 -32.38 7.31 0.58
N GLU A 172 -32.10 8.23 -0.35
CA GLU A 172 -33.07 8.62 -1.39
C GLU A 172 -33.41 7.46 -2.33
N LYS A 173 -32.41 6.66 -2.73
CA LYS A 173 -32.62 5.45 -3.53
C LYS A 173 -33.53 4.47 -2.80
N ALA A 174 -33.24 4.15 -1.53
CA ALA A 174 -34.06 3.24 -0.73
C ALA A 174 -35.50 3.75 -0.57
N ARG A 175 -35.66 5.05 -0.33
CA ARG A 175 -36.98 5.69 -0.26
C ARG A 175 -37.76 5.55 -1.56
N GLY A 176 -37.11 5.82 -2.69
CA GLY A 176 -37.73 5.69 -4.02
C GLY A 176 -38.10 4.27 -4.40
N THR A 177 -37.36 3.27 -3.89
CA THR A 177 -37.62 1.85 -4.15
C THR A 177 -38.75 1.29 -3.29
N TRP A 178 -38.75 1.59 -1.99
CA TRP A 178 -39.61 0.89 -1.02
C TRP A 178 -40.84 1.69 -0.61
N CYS A 179 -40.82 3.02 -0.70
CA CYS A 179 -41.95 3.84 -0.29
C CYS A 179 -42.91 4.13 -1.44
N SER A 180 -44.20 4.08 -1.12
CA SER A 180 -45.24 4.60 -2.01
C SER A 180 -45.16 6.14 -2.13
N LYS A 181 -45.75 6.70 -3.19
CA LYS A 181 -45.79 8.17 -3.40
C LYS A 181 -46.54 8.91 -2.29
N ASP A 182 -47.58 8.27 -1.73
CA ASP A 182 -48.46 8.82 -0.70
C ASP A 182 -48.51 7.89 0.53
N PRO A 183 -47.45 7.86 1.36
CA PRO A 183 -47.38 6.99 2.52
C PRO A 183 -48.42 7.38 3.59
N GLN A 184 -49.07 6.37 4.19
CA GLN A 184 -50.11 6.60 5.20
C GLN A 184 -49.49 6.79 6.59
N VAL A 185 -49.81 7.91 7.25
CA VAL A 185 -49.33 8.18 8.61
C VAL A 185 -49.90 7.16 9.61
N GLY A 186 -49.02 6.58 10.42
CA GLY A 186 -49.36 5.55 11.41
C GLY A 186 -49.08 4.12 10.94
N GLN A 187 -48.56 3.95 9.71
CA GLN A 187 -48.04 2.68 9.21
C GLN A 187 -46.51 2.66 9.35
N PRO A 188 -45.94 1.71 10.11
CA PRO A 188 -44.50 1.64 10.36
C PRO A 188 -43.77 0.93 9.20
N ASP A 189 -43.98 1.39 7.96
CA ASP A 189 -43.29 0.86 6.79
C ASP A 189 -41.86 1.38 6.76
N LEU A 190 -40.91 0.51 7.13
CA LEU A 190 -39.49 0.82 7.23
C LEU A 190 -38.82 0.63 5.87
N TYR A 191 -38.08 1.63 5.39
CA TYR A 191 -37.40 1.56 4.08
C TYR A 191 -35.88 1.62 4.15
N PHE A 192 -35.32 2.07 5.27
CA PHE A 192 -33.88 2.19 5.44
C PHE A 192 -33.51 2.11 6.92
N ALA A 193 -32.40 1.44 7.22
CA ALA A 193 -31.81 1.44 8.55
C ALA A 193 -30.29 1.61 8.44
N ARG A 194 -29.71 2.36 9.37
CA ARG A 194 -28.26 2.62 9.42
C ARG A 194 -27.72 2.42 10.82
N GLN A 195 -26.53 1.83 10.89
CA GLN A 195 -25.73 1.83 12.11
C GLN A 195 -24.46 2.67 11.88
N SER A 196 -24.34 3.75 12.65
CA SER A 196 -23.20 4.65 12.63
C SER A 196 -22.02 4.03 13.39
N PRO A 197 -20.77 4.43 13.07
CA PRO A 197 -19.57 3.93 13.76
C PRO A 197 -19.59 4.18 15.28
N GLU A 198 -20.25 5.26 15.72
CA GLU A 198 -20.37 5.66 17.13
C GLU A 198 -21.45 4.85 17.89
N GLY A 199 -22.02 3.82 17.27
CA GLY A 199 -23.05 2.96 17.87
C GLY A 199 -24.47 3.53 17.81
N ARG A 200 -24.68 4.66 17.11
CA ARG A 200 -26.02 5.20 16.85
C ARG A 200 -26.70 4.39 15.75
N THR A 201 -27.88 3.86 16.03
CA THR A 201 -28.74 3.20 15.04
C THR A 201 -29.95 4.07 14.72
N GLU A 202 -30.26 4.17 13.43
CA GLU A 202 -31.43 4.89 12.93
C GLU A 202 -32.25 3.98 12.03
N TRP A 203 -33.57 4.00 12.19
CA TRP A 203 -34.52 3.35 11.30
C TRP A 203 -35.47 4.40 10.74
N LEU A 204 -35.56 4.48 9.41
CA LEU A 204 -36.34 5.45 8.67
C LEU A 204 -37.62 4.81 8.14
N PHE A 205 -38.74 5.48 8.37
CA PHE A 205 -40.07 5.02 7.97
C PHE A 205 -40.63 5.88 6.84
N CYS A 206 -41.41 5.28 5.94
CA CYS A 206 -41.93 5.92 4.74
C CYS A 206 -42.82 7.12 5.04
N ASP A 207 -43.51 7.11 6.18
CA ASP A 207 -44.37 8.20 6.64
C ASP A 207 -43.61 9.38 7.31
N GLY A 208 -42.27 9.35 7.27
CA GLY A 208 -41.39 10.40 7.76
C GLY A 208 -41.02 10.29 9.23
N HIS A 209 -41.48 9.25 9.95
CA HIS A 209 -40.99 8.96 11.29
C HIS A 209 -39.59 8.34 11.24
N ARG A 210 -38.86 8.48 12.36
CA ARG A 210 -37.58 7.84 12.57
C ARG A 210 -37.52 7.24 13.96
N VAL A 211 -37.01 6.03 14.10
CA VAL A 211 -36.58 5.51 15.41
C VAL A 211 -35.09 5.72 15.53
N GLU A 212 -34.63 6.22 16.66
CA GLU A 212 -33.22 6.41 16.98
C GLU A 212 -32.85 5.66 18.24
N LYS A 213 -31.73 4.94 18.19
CA LYS A 213 -31.09 4.32 19.35
C LYS A 213 -29.66 4.84 19.44
N VAL A 214 -29.34 5.54 20.53
CA VAL A 214 -27.95 5.81 20.90
C VAL A 214 -27.34 4.56 21.53
N ALA A 215 -26.03 4.35 21.40
CA ALA A 215 -25.31 3.10 21.73
C ALA A 215 -25.97 2.20 22.82
N GLU A 216 -25.94 2.62 24.08
CA GLU A 216 -26.52 1.88 25.22
C GLU A 216 -27.90 2.42 25.66
N GLY A 217 -28.49 3.33 24.88
CA GLY A 217 -29.80 3.90 25.18
C GLY A 217 -30.95 3.05 24.66
N GLU A 218 -32.15 3.35 25.16
CA GLU A 218 -33.39 2.80 24.62
C GLU A 218 -33.74 3.44 23.27
N PRO A 219 -34.30 2.69 22.31
CA PRO A 219 -34.79 3.24 21.06
C PRO A 219 -35.96 4.20 21.32
N THR A 220 -35.93 5.36 20.68
CA THR A 220 -36.96 6.39 20.81
C THR A 220 -37.56 6.74 19.46
N LEU A 221 -38.87 6.97 19.42
CA LEU A 221 -39.56 7.43 18.22
C LEU A 221 -39.45 8.96 18.10
N VAL A 222 -38.90 9.41 16.99
CA VAL A 222 -38.85 10.80 16.55
C VAL A 222 -39.92 11.00 15.49
N SER A 223 -40.87 11.90 15.78
CA SER A 223 -41.97 12.23 14.87
C SER A 223 -41.66 13.51 14.09
N PRO A 224 -42.13 13.65 12.84
CA PRO A 224 -41.96 14.88 12.06
C PRO A 224 -42.68 16.07 12.73
N GLU A 225 -42.06 17.25 12.68
CA GLU A 225 -42.49 18.43 13.44
C GLU A 225 -43.91 18.91 13.06
N ASN A 226 -44.29 18.76 11.80
CA ASN A 226 -45.52 19.33 11.21
C ASN A 226 -46.73 18.38 11.18
N LEU A 227 -46.79 17.39 12.08
CA LEU A 227 -47.95 16.48 12.15
C LEU A 227 -49.23 17.17 12.63
N SER A 228 -50.32 16.95 11.91
CA SER A 228 -51.66 17.38 12.34
C SER A 228 -52.11 16.66 13.61
N ARG A 229 -53.04 17.24 14.38
CA ARG A 229 -53.61 16.58 15.57
C ARG A 229 -54.26 15.24 15.24
N LYS A 230 -54.84 15.09 14.04
CA LYS A 230 -55.48 13.85 13.58
C LYS A 230 -54.43 12.77 13.34
N ASP A 231 -53.31 13.14 12.71
CA ASP A 231 -52.23 12.21 12.38
C ASP A 231 -51.47 11.76 13.63
N ARG A 232 -51.21 12.68 14.57
CA ARG A 232 -50.61 12.33 15.88
C ARG A 232 -51.40 11.25 16.64
N ARG A 233 -52.73 11.20 16.48
CA ARG A 233 -53.57 10.17 17.13
C ARG A 233 -53.46 8.79 16.45
N ARG A 234 -53.00 8.74 15.20
CA ARG A 234 -52.82 7.50 14.43
C ARG A 234 -51.47 6.85 14.73
N VAL A 235 -50.47 7.64 15.11
CA VAL A 235 -49.13 7.18 15.48
C VAL A 235 -49.21 6.38 16.77
N GLN A 236 -48.82 5.11 16.71
CA GLN A 236 -48.71 4.23 17.88
C GLN A 236 -47.23 3.93 18.11
N PRO A 237 -46.55 4.58 19.08
CA PRO A 237 -45.10 4.48 19.22
C PRO A 237 -44.56 3.06 19.28
N GLN A 238 -45.25 2.17 20.00
CA GLN A 238 -44.84 0.78 20.15
C GLN A 238 -44.70 0.05 18.81
N LYS A 239 -45.58 0.32 17.83
CA LYS A 239 -45.51 -0.31 16.50
C LYS A 239 -44.23 0.04 15.74
N TYR A 240 -43.76 1.28 15.86
CA TYR A 240 -42.51 1.70 15.23
C TYR A 240 -41.29 1.10 15.94
N LEU A 241 -41.33 1.04 17.28
CA LEU A 241 -40.27 0.40 18.06
C LEU A 241 -40.17 -1.10 17.78
N ASP A 242 -41.30 -1.80 17.64
CA ASP A 242 -41.34 -3.21 17.32
C ASP A 242 -40.85 -3.46 15.88
N ALA A 243 -41.28 -2.65 14.91
CA ALA A 243 -40.81 -2.72 13.53
C ALA A 243 -39.29 -2.50 13.43
N ALA A 244 -38.75 -1.53 14.16
CA ALA A 244 -37.31 -1.28 14.25
C ALA A 244 -36.54 -2.47 14.87
N ARG A 245 -37.10 -3.10 15.91
CA ARG A 245 -36.51 -4.30 16.55
C ARG A 245 -36.52 -5.53 15.65
N SER A 246 -37.54 -5.67 14.80
CA SER A 246 -37.65 -6.81 13.88
C SER A 246 -36.82 -6.66 12.60
N TYR A 247 -36.21 -5.50 12.35
CA TYR A 247 -35.46 -5.26 11.12
C TYR A 247 -34.17 -6.12 11.08
N PRO A 248 -33.92 -6.86 9.98
CA PRO A 248 -32.71 -7.67 9.85
C PRO A 248 -31.46 -6.82 9.96
N THR A 249 -30.53 -7.23 10.83
CA THR A 249 -29.33 -6.43 11.06
C THR A 249 -28.37 -6.47 9.87
N GLU A 250 -28.51 -7.48 9.03
CA GLU A 250 -27.72 -7.81 7.85
C GLU A 250 -28.04 -6.87 6.69
N GLU A 251 -29.25 -6.31 6.66
CA GLU A 251 -29.72 -5.35 5.64
C GLU A 251 -29.40 -3.89 6.02
N MET A 252 -28.91 -3.65 7.24
CA MET A 252 -28.59 -2.31 7.70
C MET A 252 -27.39 -1.72 6.94
N ASP A 253 -27.51 -0.45 6.56
CA ASP A 253 -26.40 0.34 6.05
C ASP A 253 -25.35 0.51 7.15
N ARG A 254 -24.21 -0.15 6.98
CA ARG A 254 -23.08 -0.15 7.91
C ARG A 254 -21.83 0.35 7.23
N GLN A 255 -21.03 1.11 7.98
CA GLN A 255 -19.71 1.49 7.51
C GLN A 255 -18.86 0.23 7.24
N PRO A 256 -18.13 0.16 6.11
CA PRO A 256 -17.25 -0.97 5.82
C PRO A 256 -16.19 -1.17 6.92
N THR A 257 -15.99 -2.43 7.31
CA THR A 257 -14.93 -2.87 8.24
C THR A 257 -13.73 -3.48 7.51
N SER A 258 -13.87 -3.74 6.21
CA SER A 258 -12.82 -4.20 5.29
C SER A 258 -12.92 -3.49 3.95
N ALA A 259 -11.78 -3.35 3.26
CA ALA A 259 -11.71 -2.74 1.93
C ALA A 259 -12.48 -3.52 0.85
N THR A 260 -12.73 -4.81 1.07
CA THR A 260 -13.60 -5.64 0.23
C THR A 260 -14.98 -5.69 0.87
N PRO A 261 -16.07 -5.35 0.14
CA PRO A 261 -17.41 -5.56 0.63
C PRO A 261 -17.64 -7.06 0.94
N PRO A 262 -18.31 -7.43 2.04
CA PRO A 262 -18.84 -8.77 2.17
C PRO A 262 -19.81 -9.04 1.01
N ALA A 263 -19.68 -10.21 0.38
CA ALA A 263 -20.36 -10.63 -0.85
C ALA A 263 -21.91 -10.62 -0.80
N ALA A 264 -22.51 -10.24 0.33
CA ALA A 264 -23.96 -10.19 0.51
C ALA A 264 -24.64 -8.99 -0.20
N ALA A 265 -23.91 -7.90 -0.49
CA ALA A 265 -24.47 -6.73 -1.17
C ALA A 265 -24.45 -6.82 -2.71
N ALA A 266 -23.83 -7.86 -3.29
CA ALA A 266 -23.72 -8.05 -4.74
C ALA A 266 -24.72 -9.10 -5.29
N ALA A 267 -25.58 -9.67 -4.44
CA ALA A 267 -26.51 -10.73 -4.82
C ALA A 267 -27.91 -10.22 -5.24
N GLU A 268 -28.19 -8.92 -5.15
CA GLU A 268 -29.50 -8.35 -5.54
C GLU A 268 -29.41 -7.45 -6.78
N GLU A 269 -28.62 -7.88 -7.76
CA GLU A 269 -28.66 -7.35 -9.13
C GLU A 269 -28.75 -8.48 -10.16
N VAL A 270 -29.44 -9.58 -9.85
CA VAL A 270 -29.99 -10.50 -10.87
C VAL A 270 -31.22 -11.21 -10.30
N ARG A 271 -32.41 -10.61 -10.46
CA ARG A 271 -33.64 -11.26 -10.97
C ARG A 271 -34.84 -10.33 -10.96
#